data_AF-A0A397VCV3-F1
#
_entry.id   AF-A0A397VCV3-F1
#
_cell.length_a   1.000
_cell.length_b   1.000
_cell.length_c   1.000
_cell.angle_alpha   90.00
_cell.angle_beta   90.00
_cell.angle_gamma   90.00
#
_symmetry.space_group_name_H-M   'P 1'
#
loop_
_entity.id
_entity.type
_entity.pdbx_description
1 polymer ?
#
loop_
_entity_poly.entity_id
_entity_poly.type
_entity_poly.pdbx_seq_one_letter_code
_entity_poly.pdbx_strand_id
1 'polypeptide(L)'
;MSIPILWQNPFSFYQKSLFISEYFSSLDEDEIYVLKEYGINLKISRKLFNYANFLKDLYLFGFNGLEIKARKWTNLNLAEPISSKTYFDALVNVVINLLLKLLFESGAVLHKLDLSFSKSLEFKPEIFYSIGRNEQLFSRLQHFTLSVIPEFNIENVTIFLKVLAKNITTISSMKLEIYSYYEPQLFHSLFHAITRIIKSQEQLKRFSLDGVNHPTEFYGTISALECQKNSLQEVTINNCAYNKEFEVLKDFKTLETLRIRDCSSMNLLDCKISTLEVVDCSIDVQTIPLILENSGLLLQRLSFSPVNFEDIHEELFFLEALKSFCPNITYLNIKYIGFSIQLLELIGNLQKLQYLSLLCFVDDNIPEEELDIRVMQFAESLPLTLQYLDLGDTWQPLYRNIIFCSASVINTANGNIELTAAHCLLDDDGNQYNLSYLSFSPGYDNGTNGPLGVIPVADIAIPYTHLLDPQTADYALVRFEFRDPNRGSATLQDYTGALGWRFDIGNNEPTSVLGYPKDGDLENCARDSEHLCKWQGIIAKLENYHAISNVDIGEGASGGPFISQYNTETNLGYTYAIYDATYDEPNLSVGDIWHENTFKELLLRITP
;
A
#
# COMPACT_ATOMS: atom_id res chain seq x y z
N MET A 1 -31.78 14.19 19.64
CA MET A 1 -32.34 12.85 19.33
C MET A 1 -31.20 11.85 19.09
N SER A 2 -30.19 11.84 19.97
CA SER A 2 -28.88 11.19 19.76
C SER A 2 -28.66 9.94 20.61
N ILE A 3 -29.51 9.73 21.63
CA ILE A 3 -29.42 8.58 22.54
C ILE A 3 -29.62 7.25 21.79
N PRO A 4 -30.64 7.05 20.92
CA PRO A 4 -30.87 5.74 20.30
C PRO A 4 -29.74 5.25 19.37
N ILE A 5 -28.90 6.14 18.83
CA ILE A 5 -27.86 5.77 17.85
C ILE A 5 -26.64 5.14 18.55
N LEU A 6 -26.20 5.71 19.68
CA LEU A 6 -25.03 5.19 20.41
C LEU A 6 -25.26 3.77 20.95
N TRP A 7 -26.51 3.43 21.26
CA TRP A 7 -26.88 2.12 21.80
C TRP A 7 -27.15 1.05 20.74
N GLN A 8 -27.09 1.38 19.44
CA GLN A 8 -27.20 0.39 18.35
C GLN A 8 -25.97 -0.51 18.27
N ASN A 9 -24.78 0.09 18.47
CA ASN A 9 -23.50 -0.62 18.47
C ASN A 9 -22.57 -0.01 19.54
N PRO A 10 -22.80 -0.33 20.83
CA PRO A 10 -21.97 0.18 21.93
C PRO A 10 -20.53 -0.37 21.89
N PHE A 11 -20.30 -1.46 21.15
CA PHE A 11 -19.01 -2.13 21.02
C PHE A 11 -18.02 -1.34 20.15
N SER A 12 -18.54 -0.54 19.20
CA SER A 12 -17.72 0.27 18.28
C SER A 12 -16.95 1.41 18.95
N PHE A 13 -17.34 1.83 20.16
CA PHE A 13 -16.69 2.94 20.86
C PHE A 13 -15.50 2.46 21.72
N TYR A 14 -14.38 3.18 21.62
CA TYR A 14 -13.21 3.01 22.51
C TYR A 14 -13.48 3.47 23.96
N GLN A 15 -14.62 4.13 24.22
CA GLN A 15 -14.98 4.61 25.56
C GLN A 15 -14.99 3.49 26.61
N LYS A 16 -14.74 3.90 27.86
CA LYS A 16 -14.74 3.04 29.06
C LYS A 16 -15.98 2.13 29.05
N SER A 17 -15.83 0.88 29.48
CA SER A 17 -16.88 -0.15 29.54
C SER A 17 -18.11 0.18 30.42
N LEU A 18 -18.27 1.44 30.85
CA LEU A 18 -19.32 1.96 31.71
C LEU A 18 -20.73 1.79 31.12
N PHE A 19 -20.85 1.61 29.80
CA PHE A 19 -22.14 1.34 29.15
C PHE A 19 -22.81 0.07 29.70
N ILE A 20 -22.04 -0.91 30.20
CA ILE A 20 -22.56 -2.12 30.84
C ILE A 20 -23.43 -1.78 32.06
N SER A 21 -23.04 -0.78 32.84
CA SER A 21 -23.83 -0.33 34.00
C SER A 21 -25.21 0.21 33.60
N GLU A 22 -25.35 0.76 32.39
CA GLU A 22 -26.63 1.24 31.89
C GLU A 22 -27.55 0.08 31.51
N TYR A 23 -27.03 -1.01 30.95
CA TYR A 23 -27.82 -2.23 30.75
C TYR A 23 -28.28 -2.83 32.08
N PHE A 24 -27.41 -2.85 33.07
CA PHE A 24 -27.75 -3.36 34.40
C PHE A 24 -28.74 -2.51 35.19
N SER A 25 -29.13 -1.33 34.69
CA SER A 25 -30.24 -0.57 35.26
C SER A 25 -31.60 -1.27 35.18
N SER A 26 -31.69 -2.30 34.34
CA SER A 26 -32.89 -3.12 34.13
C SER A 26 -32.89 -4.43 34.94
N LEU A 27 -31.85 -4.74 35.72
CA LEU A 27 -31.80 -5.96 36.55
C LEU A 27 -32.84 -5.92 37.68
N ASP A 28 -33.35 -7.10 38.05
CA ASP A 28 -34.19 -7.26 39.24
C ASP A 28 -33.37 -7.33 40.55
N GLU A 29 -34.05 -7.32 41.70
CA GLU A 29 -33.36 -7.29 43.01
C GLU A 29 -32.53 -8.57 43.27
N ASP A 30 -32.97 -9.71 42.74
CA ASP A 30 -32.30 -11.00 42.92
C ASP A 30 -31.03 -11.06 42.06
N GLU A 31 -31.07 -10.59 40.82
CA GLU A 31 -29.91 -10.50 39.93
C GLU A 31 -28.87 -9.49 40.45
N ILE A 32 -29.32 -8.38 41.04
CA ILE A 32 -28.43 -7.43 41.71
C ILE A 32 -27.79 -8.07 42.95
N TYR A 33 -28.54 -8.89 43.69
CA TYR A 33 -28.03 -9.62 44.84
C TYR A 33 -26.94 -10.62 44.41
N VAL A 34 -27.13 -11.35 43.31
CA VAL A 34 -26.09 -12.23 42.73
C VAL A 34 -24.79 -11.48 42.47
N LEU A 35 -24.83 -10.31 41.84
CA LEU A 35 -23.61 -9.52 41.59
C LEU A 35 -22.91 -9.10 42.89
N LYS A 36 -23.67 -8.76 43.94
CA LYS A 36 -23.13 -8.40 45.25
C LYS A 36 -22.45 -9.58 45.95
N GLU A 37 -22.99 -10.79 45.84
CA GLU A 37 -22.36 -12.00 46.41
C GLU A 37 -20.98 -12.27 45.82
N TYR A 38 -20.77 -11.91 44.56
CA TYR A 38 -19.46 -11.98 43.90
C TYR A 38 -18.56 -10.74 44.13
N GLY A 39 -18.91 -9.87 45.08
CA GLY A 39 -18.10 -8.71 45.46
C GLY A 39 -18.16 -7.53 44.48
N ILE A 40 -19.15 -7.50 43.58
CA ILE A 40 -19.40 -6.36 42.70
C ILE A 40 -20.34 -5.38 43.40
N ASN A 41 -19.83 -4.19 43.76
CA ASN A 41 -20.60 -3.19 44.49
C ASN A 41 -21.12 -2.10 43.55
N LEU A 42 -22.33 -2.29 43.00
CA LEU A 42 -22.95 -1.33 42.09
C LEU A 42 -24.00 -0.48 42.78
N LYS A 43 -23.89 0.84 42.60
CA LYS A 43 -25.01 1.76 42.78
C LYS A 43 -25.82 1.80 41.49
N ILE A 44 -26.75 0.86 41.34
CA ILE A 44 -27.64 0.81 40.18
C ILE A 44 -28.79 1.80 40.41
N SER A 45 -28.97 2.72 39.46
CA SER A 45 -30.14 3.60 39.40
C SER A 45 -31.00 3.18 38.22
N ARG A 46 -32.30 2.98 38.45
CA ARG A 46 -33.25 2.68 37.37
C ARG A 46 -33.23 3.83 36.37
N LYS A 47 -33.16 3.49 35.07
CA LYS A 47 -33.12 4.47 33.98
C LYS A 47 -34.48 4.59 33.31
N LEU A 48 -34.67 5.69 32.59
CA LEU A 48 -35.90 5.99 31.86
C LEU A 48 -36.12 5.06 30.65
N PHE A 49 -35.03 4.56 30.05
CA PHE A 49 -35.06 3.73 28.86
C PHE A 49 -34.50 2.35 29.17
N ASN A 50 -35.10 1.30 28.59
CA ASN A 50 -34.44 0.02 28.45
C ASN A 50 -33.47 0.10 27.26
N TYR A 51 -32.20 0.38 27.55
CA TYR A 51 -31.20 0.61 26.52
C TYR A 51 -30.95 -0.63 25.65
N ALA A 52 -31.21 -1.82 26.18
CA ALA A 52 -31.01 -3.07 25.48
C ALA A 52 -31.85 -3.16 24.19
N ASN A 53 -33.07 -2.58 24.14
CA ASN A 53 -33.91 -2.71 22.95
C ASN A 53 -33.39 -1.91 21.75
N PHE A 54 -32.45 -0.97 21.96
CA PHE A 54 -31.83 -0.23 20.87
C PHE A 54 -30.72 -1.03 20.16
N LEU A 55 -30.25 -2.14 20.75
CA LEU A 55 -29.13 -2.91 20.24
C LEU A 55 -29.42 -3.48 18.85
N LYS A 56 -28.49 -3.24 17.92
CA LYS A 56 -28.50 -3.74 16.54
C LYS A 56 -27.36 -4.69 16.24
N ASP A 57 -26.19 -4.42 16.82
CA ASP A 57 -24.99 -5.22 16.58
C ASP A 57 -24.51 -5.87 17.87
N LEU A 58 -24.42 -7.20 17.89
CA LEU A 58 -23.89 -7.96 19.02
C LEU A 58 -22.59 -8.66 18.63
N TYR A 59 -21.50 -8.29 19.30
CA TYR A 59 -20.18 -8.90 19.16
C TYR A 59 -19.78 -9.57 20.46
N LEU A 60 -19.65 -10.90 20.48
CA LEU A 60 -19.27 -11.59 21.72
C LEU A 60 -17.77 -11.53 22.00
N PHE A 61 -16.93 -11.60 20.97
CA PHE A 61 -15.48 -11.77 21.10
C PHE A 61 -14.69 -10.80 20.21
N GLY A 62 -13.36 -10.85 20.29
CA GLY A 62 -12.43 -9.93 19.64
C GLY A 62 -12.13 -8.68 20.48
N PHE A 63 -11.18 -7.85 20.05
CA PHE A 63 -10.65 -6.70 20.81
C PHE A 63 -11.72 -5.72 21.34
N ASN A 64 -12.86 -5.64 20.66
CA ASN A 64 -14.00 -4.79 21.01
C ASN A 64 -15.25 -5.56 21.45
N GLY A 65 -15.17 -6.90 21.56
CA GLY A 65 -16.29 -7.76 21.91
C GLY A 65 -16.74 -7.66 23.37
N LEU A 66 -17.94 -8.19 23.63
CA LEU A 66 -18.59 -8.22 24.93
C LEU A 66 -17.71 -8.83 26.02
N GLU A 67 -16.95 -9.89 25.74
CA GLU A 67 -16.07 -10.52 26.72
C GLU A 67 -15.03 -9.54 27.28
N ILE A 68 -14.33 -8.83 26.40
CA ILE A 68 -13.28 -7.87 26.81
C ILE A 68 -13.90 -6.67 27.52
N LYS A 69 -15.05 -6.18 27.04
CA LYS A 69 -15.75 -5.06 27.69
C LYS A 69 -16.25 -5.45 29.08
N ALA A 70 -16.83 -6.65 29.22
CA ALA A 70 -17.26 -7.22 30.49
C ALA A 70 -16.09 -7.41 31.45
N ARG A 71 -14.98 -8.00 31.00
CA ARG A 71 -13.76 -8.17 31.79
C ARG A 71 -13.24 -6.84 32.35
N LYS A 72 -13.12 -5.82 31.49
CA LYS A 72 -12.71 -4.46 31.89
C LYS A 72 -13.68 -3.85 32.90
N TRP A 73 -14.99 -4.02 32.67
CA TRP A 73 -16.01 -3.50 33.57
C TRP A 73 -16.02 -4.21 34.92
N THR A 74 -15.90 -5.54 34.95
CA THR A 74 -15.83 -6.33 36.18
C THR A 74 -14.65 -5.87 37.02
N ASN A 75 -13.47 -5.73 36.43
CA ASN A 75 -12.27 -5.26 37.12
C ASN A 75 -12.44 -3.86 37.75
N LEU A 76 -13.23 -2.98 37.13
CA LEU A 76 -13.47 -1.62 37.62
C LEU A 76 -14.50 -1.54 38.76
N ASN A 77 -15.36 -2.56 38.92
CA ASN A 77 -16.49 -2.53 39.87
C ASN A 77 -16.36 -3.54 41.01
N LEU A 78 -15.23 -4.25 41.09
CA LEU A 78 -14.90 -5.13 42.21
C LEU A 78 -14.56 -4.32 43.46
N ALA A 79 -15.08 -4.76 44.61
CA ALA A 79 -14.76 -4.17 45.90
C ALA A 79 -13.30 -4.43 46.30
N GLU A 80 -12.75 -5.60 45.96
CA GLU A 80 -11.35 -5.97 46.18
C GLU A 80 -10.77 -6.67 44.94
N PRO A 81 -9.47 -6.49 44.62
CA PRO A 81 -8.84 -7.16 43.48
C PRO A 81 -8.81 -8.68 43.66
N ILE A 82 -9.23 -9.41 42.63
CA ILE A 82 -9.15 -10.88 42.60
C ILE A 82 -7.80 -11.30 42.00
N SER A 83 -7.00 -12.05 42.75
CA SER A 83 -5.72 -12.59 42.27
C SER A 83 -5.87 -13.90 41.47
N SER A 84 -6.93 -14.66 41.70
CA SER A 84 -7.20 -15.92 41.00
C SER A 84 -7.83 -15.68 39.63
N LYS A 85 -7.10 -16.03 38.56
CA LYS A 85 -7.60 -15.96 37.18
C LYS A 85 -8.89 -16.76 36.98
N THR A 86 -8.95 -17.98 37.50
CA THR A 86 -10.11 -18.87 37.35
C THR A 86 -11.36 -18.30 38.00
N TYR A 87 -11.23 -17.74 39.20
CA TYR A 87 -12.36 -17.12 39.90
C TYR A 87 -12.83 -15.84 39.20
N PHE A 88 -11.89 -15.03 38.70
CA PHE A 88 -12.21 -13.85 37.92
C PHE A 88 -12.92 -14.20 36.60
N ASP A 89 -12.48 -15.24 35.88
CA ASP A 89 -13.13 -15.71 34.66
C ASP A 89 -14.57 -16.20 34.95
N ALA A 90 -14.79 -16.95 36.04
CA ALA A 90 -16.13 -17.36 36.45
C ALA A 90 -17.05 -16.17 36.75
N LEU A 91 -16.54 -15.13 37.40
CA LEU A 91 -17.29 -13.90 37.64
C LEU A 91 -17.62 -13.15 36.34
N VAL A 92 -16.65 -13.03 35.44
CA VAL A 92 -16.88 -12.43 34.11
C VAL A 92 -17.98 -13.19 33.36
N ASN A 93 -18.04 -14.52 33.48
CA ASN A 93 -19.14 -15.31 32.92
C ASN A 93 -20.49 -14.98 33.52
N VAL A 94 -20.58 -14.79 34.84
CA VAL A 94 -21.84 -14.37 35.48
C VAL A 94 -22.31 -13.05 34.88
N VAL A 95 -21.41 -12.07 34.75
CA VAL A 95 -21.69 -10.76 34.15
C VAL A 95 -22.15 -10.89 32.69
N ILE A 96 -21.45 -11.69 31.88
CA ILE A 96 -21.81 -11.89 30.46
C ILE A 96 -23.17 -12.58 30.33
N ASN A 97 -23.44 -13.61 31.14
CA ASN A 97 -24.71 -14.34 31.07
C ASN A 97 -25.90 -13.44 31.45
N LEU A 98 -25.75 -12.60 32.48
CA LEU A 98 -26.76 -11.61 32.86
C LEU A 98 -26.99 -10.58 31.75
N LEU A 99 -25.91 -10.09 31.12
CA LEU A 99 -26.02 -9.18 29.99
C LEU A 99 -26.75 -9.82 28.81
N LEU A 100 -26.40 -11.04 28.44
CA LEU A 100 -27.04 -11.73 27.32
C LEU A 100 -28.51 -12.02 27.59
N LYS A 101 -28.86 -12.43 28.82
CA LYS A 101 -30.26 -12.56 29.22
C LYS A 101 -31.02 -11.26 29.01
N LEU A 102 -30.53 -10.14 29.56
CA LEU A 102 -31.15 -8.82 29.37
C LEU A 102 -31.29 -8.44 27.90
N LEU A 103 -30.22 -8.62 27.11
CA LEU A 103 -30.22 -8.29 25.69
C LEU A 103 -31.27 -9.11 24.91
N PHE A 104 -31.36 -10.41 25.18
CA PHE A 104 -32.30 -11.30 24.49
C PHE A 104 -33.75 -11.14 24.95
N GLU A 105 -33.98 -10.72 26.19
CA GLU A 105 -35.32 -10.42 26.73
C GLU A 105 -35.79 -8.99 26.43
N SER A 106 -34.91 -8.10 25.98
CA SER A 106 -35.21 -6.67 25.78
C SER A 106 -36.19 -6.36 24.64
N GLY A 107 -36.45 -7.30 23.72
CA GLY A 107 -37.16 -6.99 22.49
C GLY A 107 -36.32 -6.23 21.45
N ALA A 108 -34.99 -6.25 21.58
CA ALA A 108 -34.07 -5.84 20.53
C ALA A 108 -34.33 -6.59 19.21
N VAL A 109 -33.94 -5.98 18.10
CA VAL A 109 -33.98 -6.59 16.76
C VAL A 109 -32.62 -6.40 16.11
N LEU A 110 -31.83 -7.47 16.07
CA LEU A 110 -30.44 -7.46 15.63
C LEU A 110 -30.33 -7.43 14.10
N HIS A 111 -29.31 -6.72 13.63
CA HIS A 111 -28.88 -6.68 12.24
C HIS A 111 -27.57 -7.46 12.03
N LYS A 112 -26.71 -7.51 13.06
CA LYS A 112 -25.45 -8.24 13.04
C LYS A 112 -25.25 -9.04 14.32
N LEU A 113 -24.81 -10.29 14.14
CA LEU A 113 -24.49 -11.21 15.23
C LEU A 113 -23.14 -11.86 14.95
N ASP A 114 -22.20 -11.65 15.87
CA ASP A 114 -20.87 -12.25 15.83
C ASP A 114 -20.67 -13.13 17.08
N LEU A 115 -20.66 -14.44 16.83
CA LEU A 115 -20.51 -15.47 17.84
C LEU A 115 -19.13 -16.08 17.75
N SER A 116 -18.35 -15.94 18.81
CA SER A 116 -17.14 -16.73 19.00
C SER A 116 -17.13 -17.24 20.44
N PHE A 117 -16.83 -18.53 20.57
CA PHE A 117 -16.89 -19.24 21.83
C PHE A 117 -15.47 -19.47 22.33
N SER A 118 -15.11 -18.81 23.44
CA SER A 118 -13.80 -18.93 24.07
C SER A 118 -13.83 -19.94 25.22
N LYS A 119 -12.66 -20.45 25.62
CA LYS A 119 -12.49 -21.30 26.81
C LYS A 119 -13.09 -20.71 28.07
N SER A 120 -13.08 -19.39 28.17
CA SER A 120 -13.53 -18.67 29.34
C SER A 120 -15.03 -18.45 29.35
N LEU A 121 -15.79 -18.69 28.28
CA LEU A 121 -17.22 -18.35 28.18
C LEU A 121 -18.16 -19.57 28.21
N GLU A 122 -18.95 -19.68 29.27
CA GLU A 122 -19.97 -20.71 29.43
C GLU A 122 -21.38 -20.10 29.41
N PHE A 123 -22.20 -20.44 28.41
CA PHE A 123 -23.61 -20.07 28.40
C PHE A 123 -24.44 -20.95 29.32
N LYS A 124 -25.22 -20.29 30.18
CA LYS A 124 -26.21 -20.98 30.99
C LYS A 124 -27.45 -21.32 30.16
N PRO A 125 -28.13 -22.45 30.45
CA PRO A 125 -29.30 -22.91 29.70
C PRO A 125 -30.45 -21.89 29.57
N GLU A 126 -30.61 -20.99 30.56
CA GLU A 126 -31.66 -19.97 30.58
C GLU A 126 -31.55 -19.00 29.40
N ILE A 127 -30.34 -18.77 28.88
CA ILE A 127 -30.11 -17.94 27.69
C ILE A 127 -30.81 -18.55 26.47
N PHE A 128 -30.71 -19.88 26.28
CA PHE A 128 -31.34 -20.55 25.13
C PHE A 128 -32.86 -20.43 25.17
N TYR A 129 -33.44 -20.47 26.38
CA TYR A 129 -34.87 -20.28 26.57
C TYR A 129 -35.30 -18.84 26.24
N SER A 130 -34.51 -17.86 26.65
CA SER A 130 -34.73 -16.43 26.37
C SER A 130 -34.74 -16.15 24.87
N ILE A 131 -33.77 -16.71 24.14
CA ILE A 131 -33.69 -16.63 22.68
C ILE A 131 -34.89 -17.27 22.01
N GLY A 132 -35.30 -18.46 22.49
CA GLY A 132 -36.43 -19.20 21.93
C GLY A 132 -37.77 -18.48 22.06
N ARG A 133 -37.92 -17.56 23.02
CA ARG A 133 -39.15 -16.77 23.23
C ARG A 133 -39.20 -15.47 22.42
N ASN A 134 -38.05 -14.94 22.01
CA ASN A 134 -37.98 -13.68 21.29
C ASN A 134 -37.82 -13.91 19.78
N GLU A 135 -38.92 -14.24 19.11
CA GLU A 135 -38.95 -14.50 17.66
C GLU A 135 -38.52 -13.27 16.82
N GLN A 136 -38.72 -12.05 17.35
CA GLN A 136 -38.37 -10.82 16.63
C GLN A 136 -36.86 -10.54 16.65
N LEU A 137 -36.11 -11.10 17.61
CA LEU A 137 -34.71 -10.79 17.85
C LEU A 137 -33.83 -10.91 16.61
N PHE A 138 -34.05 -11.96 15.82
CA PHE A 138 -33.25 -12.24 14.62
C PHE A 138 -34.03 -12.02 13.31
N SER A 139 -35.25 -11.49 13.38
CA SER A 139 -36.11 -11.30 12.21
C SER A 139 -35.48 -10.44 11.11
N ARG A 140 -34.56 -9.54 11.47
CA ARG A 140 -33.83 -8.65 10.54
C ARG A 140 -32.32 -8.90 10.51
N LEU A 141 -31.88 -10.08 10.95
CA LEU A 141 -30.47 -10.42 10.99
C LEU A 141 -29.91 -10.57 9.57
N GLN A 142 -28.96 -9.72 9.20
CA GLN A 142 -28.36 -9.69 7.86
C GLN A 142 -26.94 -10.26 7.84
N HIS A 143 -26.19 -10.02 8.91
CA HIS A 143 -24.79 -10.41 9.03
C HIS A 143 -24.60 -11.40 10.17
N PHE A 144 -24.03 -12.55 9.86
CA PHE A 144 -23.77 -13.61 10.83
C PHE A 144 -22.33 -14.09 10.74
N THR A 145 -21.59 -13.96 11.83
CA THR A 145 -20.25 -14.53 11.99
C THR A 145 -20.30 -15.62 13.05
N LEU A 146 -19.71 -16.76 12.75
CA LEU A 146 -19.56 -17.87 13.69
C LEU A 146 -18.11 -18.38 13.68
N SER A 147 -17.45 -18.28 14.82
CA SER A 147 -16.16 -18.88 15.12
C SER A 147 -16.34 -19.93 16.21
N VAL A 148 -16.10 -21.21 15.88
CA VAL A 148 -16.22 -22.28 16.87
C VAL A 148 -14.85 -22.83 17.20
N ILE A 149 -14.35 -22.53 18.39
CA ILE A 149 -13.14 -23.14 18.93
C ILE A 149 -13.54 -24.52 19.50
N PRO A 150 -13.06 -25.64 18.92
CA PRO A 150 -13.54 -27.00 19.20
C PRO A 150 -13.42 -27.48 20.65
N GLU A 151 -12.46 -26.93 21.39
CA GLU A 151 -12.09 -27.48 22.70
C GLU A 151 -13.15 -27.22 23.80
N PHE A 152 -14.13 -26.33 23.57
CA PHE A 152 -15.04 -25.89 24.63
C PHE A 152 -16.49 -25.68 24.17
N ASN A 153 -17.43 -26.18 24.97
CA ASN A 153 -18.84 -25.78 24.95
C ASN A 153 -19.65 -26.07 23.66
N ILE A 154 -19.21 -27.02 22.82
CA ILE A 154 -19.85 -27.38 21.53
C ILE A 154 -21.34 -27.71 21.68
N GLU A 155 -21.75 -28.39 22.76
CA GLU A 155 -23.15 -28.75 23.00
C GLU A 155 -24.05 -27.51 23.11
N ASN A 156 -23.63 -26.54 23.91
CA ASN A 156 -24.34 -25.28 24.11
C ASN A 156 -24.34 -24.43 22.83
N VAL A 157 -23.24 -24.40 22.08
CA VAL A 157 -23.19 -23.77 20.74
C VAL A 157 -24.22 -24.44 19.83
N THR A 158 -24.25 -25.76 19.81
CA THR A 158 -25.15 -26.55 18.98
C THR A 158 -26.61 -26.30 19.34
N ILE A 159 -26.94 -26.20 20.63
CA ILE A 159 -28.29 -25.84 21.10
C ILE A 159 -28.65 -24.42 20.62
N PHE A 160 -27.74 -23.47 20.80
CA PHE A 160 -27.93 -22.10 20.32
C PHE A 160 -28.22 -22.06 18.82
N LEU A 161 -27.40 -22.71 18.01
CA LEU A 161 -27.57 -22.73 16.55
C LEU A 161 -28.87 -23.45 16.14
N LYS A 162 -29.28 -24.49 16.85
CA LYS A 162 -30.58 -25.15 16.61
C LYS A 162 -31.77 -24.24 16.89
N VAL A 163 -31.69 -23.39 17.90
CA VAL A 163 -32.72 -22.38 18.19
C VAL A 163 -32.69 -21.29 17.12
N LEU A 164 -31.50 -20.77 16.81
CA LEU A 164 -31.31 -19.75 15.78
C LEU A 164 -31.90 -20.20 14.44
N ALA A 165 -31.52 -21.39 13.97
CA ALA A 165 -31.97 -21.98 12.69
C ALA A 165 -33.49 -22.12 12.51
N LYS A 166 -34.29 -22.00 13.59
CA LYS A 166 -35.76 -22.01 13.49
C LYS A 166 -36.34 -20.64 13.10
N ASN A 167 -35.63 -19.56 13.39
CA ASN A 167 -36.16 -18.21 13.39
C ASN A 167 -35.45 -17.27 12.41
N ILE A 168 -34.55 -17.78 11.55
CA ILE A 168 -33.76 -16.97 10.61
C ILE A 168 -33.90 -17.41 9.15
N THR A 169 -34.27 -16.44 8.31
CA THR A 169 -34.34 -16.59 6.85
C THR A 169 -33.68 -15.42 6.11
N THR A 170 -33.20 -14.41 6.84
CA THR A 170 -32.83 -13.10 6.27
C THR A 170 -31.33 -12.84 6.17
N ILE A 171 -30.46 -13.81 6.53
CA ILE A 171 -29.00 -13.63 6.45
C ILE A 171 -28.60 -13.47 4.99
N SER A 172 -27.96 -12.34 4.69
CA SER A 172 -27.38 -12.04 3.38
C SER A 172 -25.86 -12.20 3.35
N SER A 173 -25.20 -12.19 4.51
CA SER A 173 -23.75 -12.32 4.63
C SER A 173 -23.38 -13.22 5.81
N MET A 174 -22.69 -14.31 5.51
CA MET A 174 -22.27 -15.31 6.49
C MET A 174 -20.74 -15.46 6.49
N LYS A 175 -20.11 -15.45 7.67
CA LYS A 175 -18.71 -15.80 7.87
C LYS A 175 -18.60 -16.97 8.85
N LEU A 176 -17.85 -18.01 8.48
CA LEU A 176 -17.58 -19.18 9.31
C LEU A 176 -16.08 -19.33 9.52
N GLU A 177 -15.65 -19.56 10.76
CA GLU A 177 -14.28 -19.91 11.11
C GLU A 177 -14.27 -21.34 11.70
N ILE A 178 -13.57 -22.26 11.04
CA ILE A 178 -13.52 -23.70 11.34
C ILE A 178 -12.09 -24.08 11.70
N TYR A 179 -11.91 -24.86 12.76
CA TYR A 179 -10.61 -25.32 13.25
C TYR A 179 -10.46 -26.84 13.00
N SER A 180 -9.26 -27.28 12.60
CA SER A 180 -9.00 -28.66 12.14
C SER A 180 -8.74 -29.72 13.22
N TYR A 181 -8.75 -29.36 14.52
CA TYR A 181 -8.40 -30.30 15.58
C TYR A 181 -9.63 -30.89 16.30
N TYR A 182 -9.75 -32.23 16.28
CA TYR A 182 -10.46 -33.09 17.27
C TYR A 182 -11.93 -33.54 17.02
N GLU A 183 -12.51 -34.27 18.00
CA GLU A 183 -13.42 -35.44 17.92
C GLU A 183 -14.66 -35.42 16.98
N PRO A 184 -14.89 -36.46 16.13
CA PRO A 184 -15.92 -36.46 15.08
C PRO A 184 -17.40 -36.28 15.50
N GLN A 185 -17.82 -36.76 16.67
CA GLN A 185 -19.27 -36.94 16.96
C GLN A 185 -20.00 -35.64 17.30
N LEU A 186 -19.43 -34.78 18.15
CA LEU A 186 -20.05 -33.51 18.55
C LEU A 186 -20.08 -32.50 17.40
N PHE A 187 -19.11 -32.57 16.49
CA PHE A 187 -19.05 -31.73 15.31
C PHE A 187 -20.15 -32.03 14.29
N HIS A 188 -20.57 -33.29 14.13
CA HIS A 188 -21.67 -33.61 13.21
C HIS A 188 -22.96 -32.87 13.56
N SER A 189 -23.34 -32.80 14.85
CA SER A 189 -24.55 -32.07 15.23
C SER A 189 -24.40 -30.55 15.08
N LEU A 190 -23.18 -30.01 15.30
CA LEU A 190 -22.87 -28.61 15.10
C LEU A 190 -22.98 -28.23 13.62
N PHE A 191 -22.25 -28.93 12.75
CA PHE A 191 -22.26 -28.69 11.30
C PHE A 191 -23.63 -28.96 10.67
N HIS A 192 -24.39 -29.92 11.19
CA HIS A 192 -25.77 -30.10 10.79
C HIS A 192 -26.63 -28.86 11.12
N ALA A 193 -26.42 -28.22 12.28
CA ALA A 193 -27.11 -26.97 12.63
C ALA A 193 -26.69 -25.82 11.70
N ILE A 194 -25.40 -25.68 11.40
CA ILE A 194 -24.87 -24.68 10.45
C ILE A 194 -25.46 -24.91 9.05
N THR A 195 -25.45 -26.15 8.57
CA THR A 195 -26.07 -26.54 7.29
C THR A 195 -27.54 -26.17 7.23
N ARG A 196 -28.28 -26.38 8.32
CA ARG A 196 -29.70 -25.99 8.39
C ARG A 196 -29.89 -24.48 8.30
N ILE A 197 -29.01 -23.71 8.93
CA ILE A 197 -29.01 -22.24 8.81
C ILE A 197 -28.79 -21.84 7.36
N ILE A 198 -27.73 -22.33 6.69
CA ILE A 198 -27.45 -22.01 5.29
C ILE A 198 -28.67 -22.32 4.40
N LYS A 199 -29.29 -23.48 4.59
CA LYS A 199 -30.44 -23.94 3.80
C LYS A 199 -31.73 -23.15 4.05
N SER A 200 -31.87 -22.48 5.20
CA SER A 200 -33.09 -21.73 5.51
C SER A 200 -33.07 -20.29 5.01
N GLN A 201 -31.96 -19.79 4.46
CA GLN A 201 -31.86 -18.41 4.02
C GLN A 201 -32.56 -18.18 2.69
N GLU A 202 -33.30 -17.07 2.57
CA GLU A 202 -34.03 -16.67 1.37
C GLU A 202 -33.09 -16.17 0.27
N GLN A 203 -32.07 -15.38 0.63
CA GLN A 203 -31.06 -14.86 -0.30
C GLN A 203 -29.72 -14.65 0.39
N LEU A 204 -28.94 -15.72 0.56
CA LEU A 204 -27.54 -15.57 0.95
C LEU A 204 -26.76 -15.00 -0.24
N LYS A 205 -26.08 -13.86 -0.05
CA LYS A 205 -25.32 -13.16 -1.10
C LYS A 205 -23.82 -13.30 -0.93
N ARG A 206 -23.33 -13.35 0.32
CA ARG A 206 -21.91 -13.42 0.62
C ARG A 206 -21.62 -14.54 1.60
N PHE A 207 -20.63 -15.35 1.29
CA PHE A 207 -20.15 -16.41 2.15
C PHE A 207 -18.64 -16.33 2.31
N SER A 208 -18.16 -16.39 3.55
CA SER A 208 -16.74 -16.43 3.88
C SER A 208 -16.46 -17.62 4.79
N LEU A 209 -15.42 -18.37 4.45
CA LEU A 209 -14.92 -19.49 5.22
C LEU A 209 -13.45 -19.24 5.57
N ASP A 210 -13.11 -19.44 6.83
CA ASP A 210 -11.74 -19.38 7.33
C ASP A 210 -11.40 -20.71 8.00
N GLY A 211 -10.54 -21.49 7.36
CA GLY A 211 -10.12 -22.81 7.82
C GLY A 211 -8.87 -22.73 8.68
N VAL A 212 -8.99 -22.38 9.96
CA VAL A 212 -7.80 -22.29 10.83
C VAL A 212 -7.07 -23.64 10.89
N ASN A 213 -5.79 -23.63 10.50
CA ASN A 213 -4.92 -24.80 10.34
C ASN A 213 -5.36 -25.79 9.24
N HIS A 214 -5.83 -25.28 8.10
CA HIS A 214 -6.02 -26.07 6.87
C HIS A 214 -6.89 -27.33 7.05
N PRO A 215 -8.13 -27.19 7.54
CA PRO A 215 -9.05 -28.30 7.65
C PRO A 215 -9.31 -28.92 6.27
N THR A 216 -9.39 -30.26 6.25
CA THR A 216 -9.70 -31.06 5.07
C THR A 216 -11.15 -31.55 5.05
N GLU A 217 -11.92 -31.37 6.12
CA GLU A 217 -13.30 -31.81 6.27
C GLU A 217 -14.22 -30.64 6.61
N PHE A 218 -15.34 -30.51 5.89
CA PHE A 218 -16.33 -29.44 6.08
C PHE A 218 -17.75 -29.96 6.39
N TYR A 219 -17.91 -31.28 6.49
CA TYR A 219 -19.11 -31.97 6.97
C TYR A 219 -20.41 -31.56 6.26
N GLY A 220 -20.36 -31.31 4.95
CA GLY A 220 -21.52 -30.93 4.15
C GLY A 220 -21.87 -29.43 4.22
N THR A 221 -21.11 -28.63 4.97
CA THR A 221 -21.36 -27.19 5.13
C THR A 221 -21.19 -26.44 3.81
N ILE A 222 -20.15 -26.77 3.04
CA ILE A 222 -19.89 -26.15 1.74
C ILE A 222 -20.87 -26.68 0.71
N SER A 223 -21.13 -27.99 0.73
CA SER A 223 -22.17 -28.61 -0.10
C SER A 223 -23.55 -27.97 0.09
N ALA A 224 -23.87 -27.51 1.31
CA ALA A 224 -25.13 -26.86 1.61
C ALA A 224 -25.34 -25.55 0.84
N LEU A 225 -24.26 -24.88 0.40
CA LEU A 225 -24.34 -23.65 -0.38
C LEU A 225 -25.01 -23.84 -1.75
N GLU A 226 -25.13 -25.08 -2.24
CA GLU A 226 -25.83 -25.38 -3.50
C GLU A 226 -27.29 -24.84 -3.52
N CYS A 227 -27.95 -24.78 -2.36
CA CYS A 227 -29.30 -24.19 -2.26
C CYS A 227 -29.34 -22.68 -2.55
N GLN A 228 -28.18 -22.01 -2.48
CA GLN A 228 -28.00 -20.57 -2.69
C GLN A 228 -27.36 -20.24 -4.06
N LYS A 229 -27.28 -21.20 -4.98
CA LYS A 229 -26.61 -21.05 -6.29
C LYS A 229 -27.13 -19.93 -7.20
N ASN A 230 -28.33 -19.40 -6.93
CA ASN A 230 -28.94 -18.31 -7.69
C ASN A 230 -28.90 -16.95 -6.94
N SER A 231 -28.36 -16.90 -5.72
CA SER A 231 -28.31 -15.68 -4.91
C SER A 231 -26.90 -15.31 -4.48
N LEU A 232 -25.99 -16.29 -4.37
CA LEU A 232 -24.62 -16.05 -3.92
C LEU A 232 -23.83 -15.28 -4.98
N GLN A 233 -23.21 -14.18 -4.56
CA GLN A 233 -22.47 -13.22 -5.39
C GLN A 233 -20.97 -13.20 -5.04
N GLU A 234 -20.63 -13.44 -3.77
CA GLU A 234 -19.23 -13.44 -3.31
C GLU A 234 -18.95 -14.65 -2.42
N VAL A 235 -17.85 -15.34 -2.73
CA VAL A 235 -17.28 -16.41 -1.91
C VAL A 235 -15.84 -16.07 -1.55
N THR A 236 -15.52 -16.15 -0.26
CA THR A 236 -14.15 -16.03 0.25
C THR A 236 -13.76 -17.32 0.98
N ILE A 237 -12.61 -17.89 0.63
CA ILE A 237 -12.06 -19.10 1.24
C ILE A 237 -10.65 -18.77 1.72
N ASN A 238 -10.41 -18.85 3.01
CA ASN A 238 -9.11 -18.58 3.62
C ASN A 238 -8.59 -19.83 4.34
N ASN A 239 -7.29 -20.05 4.33
CA ASN A 239 -6.60 -21.06 5.13
C ASN A 239 -7.09 -22.51 4.92
N CYS A 240 -7.75 -22.85 3.81
CA CYS A 240 -8.36 -24.18 3.63
C CYS A 240 -7.49 -25.12 2.78
N ALA A 241 -7.54 -26.41 3.07
CA ALA A 241 -7.10 -27.43 2.13
C ALA A 241 -8.21 -27.73 1.12
N TYR A 242 -7.85 -28.15 -0.10
CA TYR A 242 -8.84 -28.55 -1.09
C TYR A 242 -9.72 -29.70 -0.60
N ASN A 243 -11.01 -29.57 -0.88
CA ASN A 243 -12.03 -30.59 -0.63
C ASN A 243 -13.04 -30.58 -1.78
N LYS A 244 -13.50 -31.77 -2.19
CA LYS A 244 -14.48 -31.94 -3.28
C LYS A 244 -15.79 -31.20 -3.05
N GLU A 245 -16.16 -30.87 -1.82
CA GLU A 245 -17.35 -30.07 -1.52
C GLU A 245 -17.30 -28.68 -2.18
N PHE A 246 -16.12 -28.11 -2.45
CA PHE A 246 -16.01 -26.83 -3.16
C PHE A 246 -16.49 -26.90 -4.62
N GLU A 247 -16.56 -28.09 -5.23
CA GLU A 247 -17.01 -28.29 -6.61
C GLU A 247 -18.42 -27.75 -6.86
N VAL A 248 -19.27 -27.63 -5.82
CA VAL A 248 -20.61 -27.04 -5.94
C VAL A 248 -20.60 -25.59 -6.44
N LEU A 249 -19.49 -24.86 -6.22
CA LEU A 249 -19.34 -23.47 -6.64
C LEU A 249 -19.35 -23.31 -8.18
N LYS A 250 -19.03 -24.37 -8.93
CA LYS A 250 -19.08 -24.37 -10.41
C LYS A 250 -20.47 -24.11 -10.96
N ASP A 251 -21.50 -24.52 -10.21
CA ASP A 251 -22.90 -24.40 -10.63
C ASP A 251 -23.55 -23.06 -10.25
N PHE A 252 -22.80 -22.13 -9.66
CA PHE A 252 -23.35 -20.88 -9.14
C PHE A 252 -23.48 -19.84 -10.25
N LYS A 253 -24.71 -19.42 -10.52
CA LYS A 253 -25.05 -18.59 -11.68
C LYS A 253 -24.81 -17.10 -11.48
N THR A 254 -24.85 -16.65 -10.23
CA THR A 254 -24.74 -15.24 -9.83
C THR A 254 -23.41 -14.92 -9.17
N LEU A 255 -22.49 -15.89 -9.09
CA LEU A 255 -21.19 -15.70 -8.45
C LEU A 255 -20.35 -14.75 -9.29
N GLU A 256 -20.04 -13.58 -8.74
CA GLU A 256 -19.27 -12.54 -9.42
C GLU A 256 -17.85 -12.45 -8.84
N THR A 257 -17.68 -12.73 -7.55
CA THR A 257 -16.41 -12.57 -6.83
C THR A 257 -16.01 -13.87 -6.15
N LEU A 258 -14.79 -14.32 -6.42
CA LEU A 258 -14.14 -15.43 -5.73
C LEU A 258 -12.79 -14.96 -5.16
N ARG A 259 -12.60 -15.14 -3.85
CA ARG A 259 -11.36 -14.81 -3.15
C ARG A 259 -10.84 -16.06 -2.47
N ILE A 260 -9.60 -16.42 -2.73
CA ILE A 260 -8.95 -17.61 -2.17
C ILE A 260 -7.60 -17.18 -1.60
N ARG A 261 -7.37 -17.44 -0.32
CA ARG A 261 -6.19 -16.96 0.41
C ARG A 261 -5.59 -18.06 1.27
N ASP A 262 -4.26 -18.18 1.32
CA ASP A 262 -3.56 -19.13 2.18
C ASP A 262 -4.09 -20.57 2.04
N CYS A 263 -4.52 -20.98 0.84
CA CYS A 263 -5.11 -22.30 0.61
C CYS A 263 -4.12 -23.25 -0.08
N SER A 264 -4.15 -24.54 0.29
CA SER A 264 -3.28 -25.56 -0.28
C SER A 264 -3.98 -26.40 -1.36
N SER A 265 -3.30 -26.59 -2.49
CA SER A 265 -3.66 -27.52 -3.57
C SER A 265 -5.09 -27.35 -4.12
N MET A 266 -5.47 -26.11 -4.41
CA MET A 266 -6.81 -25.82 -4.96
C MET A 266 -6.88 -26.15 -6.45
N ASN A 267 -7.59 -27.22 -6.80
CA ASN A 267 -8.13 -27.40 -8.16
C ASN A 267 -9.26 -26.39 -8.32
N LEU A 268 -8.88 -25.18 -8.71
CA LEU A 268 -9.78 -24.05 -8.84
C LEU A 268 -10.89 -24.33 -9.86
N LEU A 269 -12.04 -23.82 -9.48
CA LEU A 269 -13.35 -24.21 -9.97
C LEU A 269 -13.64 -23.52 -11.31
N ASP A 270 -14.29 -24.22 -12.24
CA ASP A 270 -14.81 -23.71 -13.52
C ASP A 270 -15.96 -22.68 -13.33
N CYS A 271 -15.73 -21.64 -12.53
CA CYS A 271 -16.69 -20.59 -12.24
C CYS A 271 -16.59 -19.47 -13.29
N LYS A 272 -17.70 -18.77 -13.53
CA LYS A 272 -17.77 -17.57 -14.38
C LYS A 272 -17.83 -16.32 -13.51
N ILE A 273 -16.68 -15.70 -13.26
CA ILE A 273 -16.54 -14.59 -12.30
C ILE A 273 -16.00 -13.33 -12.97
N SER A 274 -16.31 -12.17 -12.38
CA SER A 274 -15.77 -10.87 -12.81
C SER A 274 -14.61 -10.39 -11.94
N THR A 275 -14.49 -10.94 -10.72
CA THR A 275 -13.41 -10.65 -9.77
C THR A 275 -12.81 -11.94 -9.23
N LEU A 276 -11.50 -12.10 -9.43
CA LEU A 276 -10.70 -13.19 -8.89
C LEU A 276 -9.58 -12.63 -8.02
N GLU A 277 -9.46 -13.14 -6.80
CA GLU A 277 -8.32 -12.90 -5.92
C GLU A 277 -7.73 -14.24 -5.49
N VAL A 278 -6.45 -14.46 -5.76
CA VAL A 278 -5.70 -15.59 -5.25
C VAL A 278 -4.41 -15.10 -4.59
N VAL A 279 -4.25 -15.38 -3.30
CA VAL A 279 -3.15 -14.86 -2.48
C VAL A 279 -2.57 -15.99 -1.64
N ASP A 280 -1.25 -16.13 -1.63
CA ASP A 280 -0.49 -17.07 -0.81
C ASP A 280 -1.04 -18.52 -0.92
N CYS A 281 -1.46 -18.90 -2.13
CA CYS A 281 -1.91 -20.25 -2.45
C CYS A 281 -0.87 -21.05 -3.24
N SER A 282 -0.79 -22.37 -2.97
CA SER A 282 -0.17 -23.32 -3.89
C SER A 282 -1.18 -23.75 -4.94
N ILE A 283 -0.99 -23.29 -6.17
CA ILE A 283 -1.89 -23.56 -7.30
C ILE A 283 -1.16 -24.47 -8.27
N ASP A 284 -1.83 -25.53 -8.73
CA ASP A 284 -1.34 -26.29 -9.88
C ASP A 284 -1.46 -25.40 -11.12
N VAL A 285 -0.31 -25.11 -11.74
CA VAL A 285 -0.11 -24.25 -12.92
C VAL A 285 -1.04 -24.63 -14.07
N GLN A 286 -1.34 -25.92 -14.23
CA GLN A 286 -2.24 -26.38 -15.26
C GLN A 286 -3.68 -25.87 -15.06
N THR A 287 -4.05 -25.49 -13.84
CA THR A 287 -5.40 -25.06 -13.48
C THR A 287 -5.65 -23.59 -13.79
N ILE A 288 -4.61 -22.75 -13.78
CA ILE A 288 -4.77 -21.30 -13.92
C ILE A 288 -5.38 -20.91 -15.28
N PRO A 289 -4.91 -21.43 -16.44
CA PRO A 289 -5.53 -21.11 -17.71
C PRO A 289 -6.99 -21.54 -17.80
N LEU A 290 -7.40 -22.65 -17.17
CA LEU A 290 -8.79 -23.09 -17.20
C LEU A 290 -9.70 -22.04 -16.54
N ILE A 291 -9.26 -21.46 -15.42
CA ILE A 291 -10.02 -20.41 -14.72
C ILE A 291 -10.09 -19.15 -15.60
N LEU A 292 -8.94 -18.75 -16.15
CA LEU A 292 -8.83 -17.56 -16.98
C LEU A 292 -9.63 -17.72 -18.29
N GLU A 293 -9.65 -18.90 -18.90
CA GLU A 293 -10.44 -19.20 -20.10
C GLU A 293 -11.94 -19.14 -19.78
N ASN A 294 -12.38 -19.77 -18.68
CA ASN A 294 -13.78 -19.80 -18.29
C ASN A 294 -14.34 -18.43 -17.89
N SER A 295 -13.54 -17.61 -17.22
CA SER A 295 -13.92 -16.28 -16.73
C SER A 295 -13.48 -15.12 -17.62
N GLY A 296 -12.63 -15.36 -18.61
CA GLY A 296 -11.77 -14.33 -19.18
C GLY A 296 -12.49 -13.11 -19.75
N LEU A 297 -13.55 -13.32 -20.53
CA LEU A 297 -14.33 -12.20 -21.08
C LEU A 297 -15.10 -11.41 -20.00
N LEU A 298 -15.39 -12.02 -18.86
CA LEU A 298 -16.11 -11.41 -17.73
C LEU A 298 -15.14 -10.79 -16.71
N LEU A 299 -13.90 -11.27 -16.66
CA LEU A 299 -12.92 -10.88 -15.66
C LEU A 299 -12.49 -9.43 -15.86
N GLN A 300 -12.77 -8.61 -14.84
CA GLN A 300 -12.42 -7.18 -14.79
C GLN A 300 -11.39 -6.90 -13.71
N ARG A 301 -11.38 -7.69 -12.64
CA ARG A 301 -10.48 -7.51 -11.50
C ARG A 301 -9.74 -8.81 -11.22
N LEU A 302 -8.41 -8.74 -11.32
CA LEU A 302 -7.53 -9.84 -10.95
C LEU A 302 -6.53 -9.37 -9.90
N SER A 303 -6.42 -10.13 -8.82
CA SER A 303 -5.35 -10.00 -7.84
C SER A 303 -4.69 -11.37 -7.67
N PHE A 304 -3.41 -11.47 -7.99
CA PHE A 304 -2.68 -12.73 -8.03
C PHE A 304 -1.34 -12.59 -7.31
N SER A 305 -1.16 -13.32 -6.22
CA SER A 305 0.03 -13.30 -5.38
C SER A 305 0.32 -14.74 -4.93
N PRO A 306 0.97 -15.57 -5.76
CA PRO A 306 1.23 -16.97 -5.43
C PRO A 306 2.33 -17.09 -4.35
N VAL A 307 2.40 -18.24 -3.66
CA VAL A 307 3.43 -18.50 -2.62
C VAL A 307 4.84 -18.54 -3.22
N ASN A 308 4.98 -18.93 -4.49
CA ASN A 308 6.12 -18.73 -5.41
C ASN A 308 5.73 -19.38 -6.75
N PHE A 309 6.17 -18.81 -7.88
CA PHE A 309 6.34 -19.61 -9.10
C PHE A 309 7.64 -20.41 -8.91
N GLU A 310 7.56 -21.75 -8.89
CA GLU A 310 8.77 -22.57 -8.70
C GLU A 310 9.64 -22.59 -9.97
N ASP A 311 9.04 -22.26 -11.13
CA ASP A 311 9.66 -22.33 -12.45
C ASP A 311 9.18 -21.17 -13.37
N ILE A 312 10.12 -20.58 -14.12
CA ILE A 312 9.89 -19.52 -15.11
C ILE A 312 8.87 -19.93 -16.19
N HIS A 313 8.78 -21.23 -16.48
CA HIS A 313 7.80 -21.77 -17.43
C HIS A 313 6.36 -21.58 -16.94
N GLU A 314 6.14 -21.62 -15.63
CA GLU A 314 4.83 -21.44 -15.02
C GLU A 314 4.37 -19.98 -15.11
N GLU A 315 5.30 -19.06 -14.87
CA GLU A 315 5.09 -17.62 -15.03
C GLU A 315 4.72 -17.28 -16.48
N LEU A 316 5.52 -17.75 -17.45
CA LEU A 316 5.28 -17.53 -18.88
C LEU A 316 3.90 -18.04 -19.31
N PHE A 317 3.54 -19.22 -18.83
CA PHE A 317 2.26 -19.83 -19.14
C PHE A 317 1.08 -19.04 -18.55
N PHE A 318 1.22 -18.54 -17.32
CA PHE A 318 0.24 -17.67 -16.69
C PHE A 318 0.04 -16.36 -17.47
N LEU A 319 1.14 -15.69 -17.83
CA LEU A 319 1.11 -14.41 -18.56
C LEU A 319 0.46 -14.56 -19.94
N GLU A 320 0.80 -15.61 -20.68
CA GLU A 320 0.20 -15.90 -21.99
C GLU A 320 -1.29 -16.24 -21.89
N ALA A 321 -1.70 -17.00 -20.88
CA ALA A 321 -3.11 -17.27 -20.63
C ALA A 321 -3.89 -15.98 -20.29
N LEU A 322 -3.32 -15.13 -19.44
CA LEU A 322 -3.94 -13.87 -19.05
C LEU A 322 -4.13 -12.94 -20.24
N LYS A 323 -3.08 -12.80 -21.07
CA LYS A 323 -3.08 -12.03 -22.31
C LYS A 323 -4.11 -12.55 -23.31
N SER A 324 -4.23 -13.87 -23.43
CA SER A 324 -5.12 -14.52 -24.42
C SER A 324 -6.60 -14.46 -24.02
N PHE A 325 -6.90 -14.71 -22.75
CA PHE A 325 -8.29 -14.93 -22.31
C PHE A 325 -8.95 -13.69 -21.68
N CYS A 326 -8.18 -12.76 -21.11
CA CYS A 326 -8.71 -11.71 -20.22
C CYS A 326 -8.52 -10.27 -20.74
N PRO A 327 -9.08 -9.90 -21.92
CA PRO A 327 -8.86 -8.58 -22.51
C PRO A 327 -9.59 -7.42 -21.79
N ASN A 328 -10.48 -7.72 -20.84
CA ASN A 328 -11.36 -6.74 -20.19
C ASN A 328 -10.91 -6.31 -18.79
N ILE A 329 -9.68 -6.67 -18.40
CA ILE A 329 -9.14 -6.31 -17.08
C ILE A 329 -9.03 -4.79 -16.94
N THR A 330 -9.62 -4.27 -15.87
CA THR A 330 -9.52 -2.86 -15.44
C THR A 330 -8.69 -2.70 -14.17
N TYR A 331 -8.58 -3.77 -13.37
CA TYR A 331 -7.79 -3.81 -12.15
C TYR A 331 -6.88 -5.03 -12.18
N LEU A 332 -5.57 -4.80 -12.15
CA LEU A 332 -4.56 -5.84 -12.10
C LEU A 332 -3.64 -5.61 -10.91
N ASN A 333 -3.54 -6.61 -10.04
CA ASN A 333 -2.55 -6.68 -8.98
C ASN A 333 -1.81 -8.00 -9.12
N ILE A 334 -0.52 -7.97 -9.47
CA ILE A 334 0.32 -9.17 -9.55
C ILE A 334 1.52 -8.98 -8.64
N LYS A 335 1.81 -9.98 -7.82
CA LYS A 335 3.00 -9.98 -6.96
C LYS A 335 3.90 -11.17 -7.26
N TYR A 336 5.19 -10.97 -7.00
CA TYR A 336 6.23 -12.00 -7.13
C TYR A 336 6.32 -12.55 -8.56
N ILE A 337 6.42 -11.63 -9.53
CA ILE A 337 6.56 -11.96 -10.96
C ILE A 337 7.83 -11.39 -11.57
N GLY A 338 8.45 -12.07 -12.52
CA GLY A 338 9.64 -11.59 -13.21
C GLY A 338 9.34 -10.38 -14.10
N PHE A 339 10.29 -9.43 -14.14
CA PHE A 339 10.23 -8.31 -15.08
C PHE A 339 10.66 -8.76 -16.49
N SER A 340 9.72 -9.43 -17.17
CA SER A 340 9.91 -10.12 -18.46
C SER A 340 9.22 -9.39 -19.63
N ILE A 341 9.71 -9.61 -20.86
CA ILE A 341 9.09 -9.05 -22.07
C ILE A 341 7.61 -9.46 -22.20
N GLN A 342 7.26 -10.68 -21.77
CA GLN A 342 5.89 -11.18 -21.77
C GLN A 342 4.97 -10.39 -20.83
N LEU A 343 5.49 -9.92 -19.69
CA LEU A 343 4.75 -9.02 -18.81
C LEU A 343 4.49 -7.68 -19.52
N LEU A 344 5.49 -7.11 -20.20
CA LEU A 344 5.33 -5.86 -20.96
C LEU A 344 4.27 -6.00 -22.06
N GLU A 345 4.33 -7.10 -22.83
CA GLU A 345 3.34 -7.40 -23.86
C GLU A 345 1.93 -7.55 -23.28
N LEU A 346 1.78 -8.22 -22.13
CA LEU A 346 0.50 -8.32 -21.44
C LEU A 346 -0.03 -6.93 -21.09
N ILE A 347 0.76 -6.09 -20.42
CA ILE A 347 0.33 -4.75 -19.98
C ILE A 347 -0.06 -3.89 -21.19
N GLY A 348 0.74 -3.90 -22.26
CA GLY A 348 0.45 -3.19 -23.50
C GLY A 348 -0.85 -3.66 -24.19
N ASN A 349 -1.31 -4.89 -23.95
CA ASN A 349 -2.58 -5.40 -24.50
C ASN A 349 -3.80 -5.01 -23.65
N LEU A 350 -3.63 -4.63 -22.38
CA LEU A 350 -4.74 -4.31 -21.47
C LEU A 350 -5.20 -2.85 -21.61
N GLN A 351 -5.80 -2.52 -22.75
CA GLN A 351 -6.24 -1.16 -23.12
C GLN A 351 -7.33 -0.54 -22.20
N LYS A 352 -7.93 -1.33 -21.31
CA LYS A 352 -8.95 -0.87 -20.34
C LYS A 352 -8.41 -0.75 -18.91
N LEU A 353 -7.12 -1.03 -18.71
CA LEU A 353 -6.50 -1.07 -17.39
C LEU A 353 -6.52 0.33 -16.76
N GLN A 354 -7.06 0.41 -15.55
CA GLN A 354 -7.19 1.65 -14.77
C GLN A 354 -6.33 1.60 -13.50
N TYR A 355 -6.12 0.40 -12.95
CA TYR A 355 -5.32 0.18 -11.75
C TYR A 355 -4.31 -0.92 -12.03
N LEU A 356 -3.04 -0.61 -11.82
CA LEU A 356 -1.93 -1.54 -11.92
C LEU A 356 -1.12 -1.50 -10.61
N SER A 357 -1.02 -2.63 -9.93
CA SER A 357 -0.05 -2.85 -8.85
C SER A 357 0.82 -4.04 -9.22
N LEU A 358 2.13 -3.84 -9.28
CA LEU A 358 3.11 -4.85 -9.67
C LEU A 358 4.20 -4.92 -8.62
N LEU A 359 4.44 -6.10 -8.07
CA LEU A 359 5.64 -6.39 -7.30
C LEU A 359 6.51 -7.34 -8.13
N CYS A 360 7.47 -6.77 -8.85
CA CYS A 360 8.33 -7.51 -9.77
C CYS A 360 9.72 -7.81 -9.18
N PHE A 361 10.34 -8.89 -9.63
CA PHE A 361 11.77 -9.16 -9.45
C PHE A 361 12.52 -9.01 -10.78
N VAL A 362 13.72 -8.45 -10.73
CA VAL A 362 14.63 -8.34 -11.89
C VAL A 362 15.63 -9.48 -11.80
N ASP A 363 15.88 -10.17 -12.91
CA ASP A 363 16.93 -11.20 -12.98
C ASP A 363 18.30 -10.51 -13.01
N ASP A 364 19.15 -10.82 -12.03
CA ASP A 364 20.50 -10.26 -11.90
C ASP A 364 21.40 -10.55 -13.12
N ASN A 365 21.00 -11.47 -14.01
CA ASN A 365 21.72 -11.76 -15.25
C ASN A 365 21.37 -10.83 -16.42
N ILE A 366 20.35 -9.98 -16.29
CA ILE A 366 19.97 -9.02 -17.34
C ILE A 366 20.98 -7.86 -17.33
N PRO A 367 21.67 -7.57 -18.46
CA PRO A 367 22.54 -6.40 -18.56
C PRO A 367 21.78 -5.10 -18.30
N GLU A 368 22.43 -4.11 -17.68
CA GLU A 368 21.81 -2.82 -17.34
C GLU A 368 21.22 -2.10 -18.56
N GLU A 369 21.95 -2.07 -19.69
CA GLU A 369 21.45 -1.50 -20.95
C GLU A 369 20.16 -2.18 -21.44
N GLU A 370 20.05 -3.50 -21.27
CA GLU A 370 18.84 -4.25 -21.66
C GLU A 370 17.69 -3.97 -20.69
N LEU A 371 17.99 -3.83 -19.41
CA LEU A 371 17.01 -3.46 -18.39
C LEU A 371 16.43 -2.07 -18.69
N ASP A 372 17.27 -1.08 -19.00
CA ASP A 372 16.85 0.27 -19.36
C ASP A 372 15.91 0.28 -20.57
N ILE A 373 16.26 -0.49 -21.61
CA ILE A 373 15.39 -0.65 -22.79
C ILE A 373 14.04 -1.22 -22.39
N ARG A 374 13.99 -2.25 -21.54
CA ARG A 374 12.73 -2.84 -21.06
C ARG A 374 11.92 -1.86 -20.21
N VAL A 375 12.57 -1.03 -19.39
CA VAL A 375 11.90 0.00 -18.59
C VAL A 375 11.25 1.05 -19.47
N MET A 376 11.97 1.53 -20.49
CA MET A 376 11.42 2.45 -21.48
C MET A 376 10.22 1.83 -22.19
N GLN A 377 10.34 0.59 -22.67
CA GLN A 377 9.24 -0.15 -23.30
C GLN A 377 8.04 -0.33 -22.36
N PHE A 378 8.28 -0.64 -21.08
CA PHE A 378 7.23 -0.73 -20.07
C PHE A 378 6.50 0.61 -19.94
N ALA A 379 7.21 1.72 -19.77
CA ALA A 379 6.62 3.05 -19.68
C ALA A 379 5.80 3.42 -20.93
N GLU A 380 6.31 3.10 -22.13
CA GLU A 380 5.60 3.29 -23.40
C GLU A 380 4.36 2.39 -23.55
N SER A 381 4.38 1.19 -22.94
CA SER A 381 3.27 0.24 -22.98
C SER A 381 2.12 0.57 -22.03
N LEU A 382 2.32 1.49 -21.08
CA LEU A 382 1.29 1.84 -20.11
C LEU A 382 0.06 2.43 -20.82
N PRO A 383 -1.15 1.88 -20.58
CA PRO A 383 -2.33 2.34 -21.27
C PRO A 383 -2.75 3.73 -20.78
N LEU A 384 -3.23 4.58 -21.68
CA LEU A 384 -3.72 5.93 -21.36
C LEU A 384 -4.93 5.93 -20.40
N THR A 385 -5.58 4.79 -20.19
CA THR A 385 -6.67 4.62 -19.23
C THR A 385 -6.19 4.47 -17.79
N LEU A 386 -4.89 4.31 -17.56
CA LEU A 386 -4.32 4.06 -16.25
C LEU A 386 -4.49 5.28 -15.34
N GLN A 387 -5.04 5.06 -14.15
CA GLN A 387 -5.32 6.08 -13.14
C GLN A 387 -4.48 5.88 -11.88
N TYR A 388 -4.02 4.66 -11.64
CA TYR A 388 -3.21 4.30 -10.48
C TYR A 388 -2.13 3.30 -10.91
N LEU A 389 -0.88 3.63 -10.57
CA LEU A 389 0.29 2.80 -10.77
C LEU A 389 1.02 2.66 -9.44
N ASP A 390 1.22 1.42 -9.02
CA ASP A 390 2.03 1.05 -7.87
C ASP A 390 3.03 -0.01 -8.32
N LEU A 391 4.31 0.29 -8.18
CA LEU A 391 5.40 -0.59 -8.59
C LEU A 391 6.07 -1.26 -7.39
N GLY A 392 5.66 -0.95 -6.15
CA GLY A 392 6.32 -1.43 -4.94
C GLY A 392 7.79 -0.99 -4.82
N ASP A 393 8.46 -1.44 -3.75
CA ASP A 393 9.83 -1.04 -3.42
C ASP A 393 10.91 -1.78 -4.24
N THR A 394 10.56 -2.75 -5.08
CA THR A 394 11.52 -3.60 -5.79
C THR A 394 12.18 -2.93 -7.00
N TRP A 395 11.73 -1.73 -7.39
CA TRP A 395 12.32 -0.94 -8.48
C TRP A 395 13.38 0.07 -8.00
N GLN A 396 13.81 -0.02 -6.74
CA GLN A 396 14.90 0.80 -6.20
C GLN A 396 16.19 0.83 -7.04
N PRO A 397 16.60 -0.23 -7.78
CA PRO A 397 17.75 -0.13 -8.68
C PRO A 397 17.59 0.94 -9.77
N LEU A 398 16.37 1.18 -10.28
CA LEU A 398 16.12 2.17 -11.34
C LEU A 398 16.22 3.63 -10.88
N TYR A 399 16.05 3.87 -9.58
CA TYR A 399 16.13 5.22 -9.02
C TYR A 399 17.57 5.63 -8.67
N ARG A 400 18.54 4.71 -8.71
CA ARG A 400 19.92 5.01 -8.32
C ARG A 400 20.68 5.88 -9.32
N ASN A 401 20.18 6.03 -10.55
CA ASN A 401 20.93 6.67 -11.63
C ASN A 401 20.43 8.08 -12.01
N ILE A 402 19.51 8.69 -11.24
CA ILE A 402 19.15 10.10 -11.47
C ILE A 402 20.17 10.99 -10.76
N ILE A 403 21.22 11.39 -11.48
CA ILE A 403 22.20 12.37 -11.02
C ILE A 403 21.62 13.77 -11.20
N PHE A 404 21.59 14.56 -10.12
CA PHE A 404 21.24 15.98 -10.17
C PHE A 404 22.52 16.80 -10.18
N CYS A 405 22.62 17.74 -11.12
CA CYS A 405 23.69 18.72 -11.17
C CYS A 405 23.15 20.12 -11.37
N SER A 406 23.96 21.11 -11.02
CA SER A 406 23.68 22.51 -11.23
C SER A 406 24.28 22.96 -12.56
N ALA A 407 23.57 23.82 -13.28
CA ALA A 407 24.04 24.37 -14.55
C ALA A 407 23.66 25.85 -14.68
N SER A 408 24.32 26.56 -15.59
CA SER A 408 24.08 27.99 -15.79
C SER A 408 24.22 28.43 -17.23
N VAL A 409 23.22 29.18 -17.72
CA VAL A 409 23.24 29.77 -19.06
C VAL A 409 24.36 30.81 -19.16
N ILE A 410 25.18 30.71 -20.20
CA ILE A 410 26.31 31.61 -20.44
C ILE A 410 26.11 32.44 -21.72
N ASN A 411 26.64 33.67 -21.68
CA ASN A 411 26.47 34.62 -22.78
C ASN A 411 27.30 34.16 -23.99
N THR A 412 26.59 33.80 -25.07
CA THR A 412 27.19 33.31 -26.31
C THR A 412 26.45 33.89 -27.52
N ALA A 413 27.07 33.85 -28.69
CA ALA A 413 26.41 34.30 -29.92
C ALA A 413 25.22 33.39 -30.31
N ASN A 414 25.23 32.11 -29.91
CA ASN A 414 24.14 31.16 -30.15
C ASN A 414 22.94 31.41 -29.23
N GLY A 415 23.20 31.81 -27.98
CA GLY A 415 22.19 32.14 -26.99
C GLY A 415 21.52 30.97 -26.28
N ASN A 416 21.85 29.72 -26.62
CA ASN A 416 21.26 28.51 -26.02
C ASN A 416 22.31 27.57 -25.41
N ILE A 417 23.41 28.13 -24.91
CA ILE A 417 24.53 27.38 -24.33
C ILE A 417 24.58 27.61 -22.82
N GLU A 418 24.78 26.54 -22.08
CA GLU A 418 25.08 26.57 -20.65
C GLU A 418 26.45 25.95 -20.33
N LEU A 419 26.79 26.06 -19.06
CA LEU A 419 27.97 25.53 -18.42
C LEU A 419 27.56 24.64 -17.25
N THR A 420 28.19 23.47 -17.14
CA THR A 420 27.98 22.47 -16.07
C THR A 420 29.27 21.66 -15.85
N ALA A 421 29.30 20.77 -14.85
CA ALA A 421 30.42 19.86 -14.62
C ALA A 421 30.46 18.75 -15.67
N ALA A 422 31.66 18.31 -16.03
CA ALA A 422 31.83 17.30 -17.06
C ALA A 422 31.45 15.91 -16.55
N HIS A 423 31.75 15.58 -15.29
CA HIS A 423 31.35 14.30 -14.70
C HIS A 423 29.83 14.10 -14.66
N CYS A 424 29.04 15.19 -14.65
CA CYS A 424 27.57 15.12 -14.73
C CYS A 424 27.05 14.63 -16.09
N LEU A 425 27.92 14.59 -17.10
CA LEU A 425 27.59 14.17 -18.46
C LEU A 425 28.13 12.77 -18.78
N LEU A 426 28.76 12.10 -17.79
CA LEU A 426 29.43 10.82 -17.94
C LEU A 426 28.86 9.78 -16.95
N ASP A 427 28.83 8.51 -17.38
CA ASP A 427 28.57 7.36 -16.50
C ASP A 427 29.79 6.97 -15.65
N ASP A 428 29.62 6.01 -14.74
CA ASP A 428 30.68 5.53 -13.84
C ASP A 428 31.89 4.92 -14.58
N ASP A 429 31.69 4.51 -15.85
CA ASP A 429 32.74 3.98 -16.73
C ASP A 429 33.41 5.08 -17.59
N GLY A 430 32.94 6.33 -17.49
CA GLY A 430 33.45 7.49 -18.22
C GLY A 430 32.89 7.66 -19.64
N ASN A 431 31.82 6.96 -20.00
CA ASN A 431 31.13 7.14 -21.28
C ASN A 431 30.10 8.26 -21.20
N GLN A 432 29.85 8.94 -22.31
CA GLN A 432 28.85 10.00 -22.37
C GLN A 432 27.43 9.46 -22.27
N TYR A 433 26.60 10.08 -21.42
CA TYR A 433 25.17 9.78 -21.39
C TYR A 433 24.51 10.02 -22.75
N ASN A 434 23.48 9.22 -23.04
CA ASN A 434 22.60 9.52 -24.16
C ASN A 434 21.92 10.88 -23.93
N LEU A 435 22.00 11.78 -24.91
CA LEU A 435 21.43 13.13 -24.81
C LEU A 435 19.93 13.14 -24.50
N SER A 436 19.18 12.07 -24.85
CA SER A 436 17.76 11.94 -24.51
C SER A 436 17.48 11.83 -23.01
N TYR A 437 18.49 11.51 -22.19
CA TYR A 437 18.37 11.41 -20.73
C TYR A 437 18.73 12.72 -20.03
N LEU A 438 19.33 13.67 -20.74
CA LEU A 438 19.77 14.93 -20.19
C LEU A 438 18.76 16.03 -20.45
N SER A 439 18.45 16.80 -19.41
CA SER A 439 17.53 17.91 -19.53
C SER A 439 17.81 18.99 -18.50
N PHE A 440 17.35 20.21 -18.79
CA PHE A 440 17.58 21.37 -17.94
C PHE A 440 16.29 22.13 -17.68
N SER A 441 16.09 22.53 -16.43
CA SER A 441 14.95 23.37 -16.03
C SER A 441 15.45 24.66 -15.37
N PRO A 442 15.56 25.77 -16.13
CA PRO A 442 16.03 27.04 -15.55
C PRO A 442 15.01 27.60 -14.57
N GLY A 443 15.48 27.86 -13.34
CA GLY A 443 14.62 28.32 -12.24
C GLY A 443 13.81 27.21 -11.58
N TYR A 444 14.29 25.97 -11.63
CA TYR A 444 13.81 24.87 -10.80
C TYR A 444 13.79 25.26 -9.32
N ASP A 445 12.72 24.94 -8.61
CA ASP A 445 12.57 25.27 -7.19
C ASP A 445 11.61 24.30 -6.51
N ASN A 446 12.05 23.68 -5.42
CA ASN A 446 11.22 22.87 -4.52
C ASN A 446 10.43 21.77 -5.26
N GLY A 447 11.11 20.92 -6.03
CA GLY A 447 10.49 19.83 -6.79
C GLY A 447 9.70 20.27 -8.02
N THR A 448 9.72 21.57 -8.35
CA THR A 448 8.91 22.14 -9.44
C THR A 448 9.78 22.67 -10.56
N ASN A 449 9.49 22.25 -11.80
CA ASN A 449 10.13 22.80 -13.00
C ASN A 449 9.95 24.31 -13.07
N GLY A 450 10.99 25.01 -13.54
CA GLY A 450 10.95 26.44 -13.72
C GLY A 450 9.98 26.91 -14.82
N PRO A 451 9.84 28.23 -15.03
CA PRO A 451 8.82 28.81 -15.93
C PRO A 451 8.91 28.37 -17.39
N LEU A 452 10.08 27.94 -17.85
CA LEU A 452 10.30 27.44 -19.21
C LEU A 452 10.12 25.91 -19.33
N GLY A 453 9.74 25.23 -18.24
CA GLY A 453 9.63 23.78 -18.20
C GLY A 453 10.98 23.09 -18.28
N VAL A 454 10.99 21.92 -18.91
CA VAL A 454 12.18 21.10 -19.15
C VAL A 454 12.63 21.30 -20.59
N ILE A 455 13.92 21.58 -20.79
CA ILE A 455 14.53 21.86 -22.09
C ILE A 455 15.49 20.72 -22.43
N PRO A 456 15.32 20.05 -23.59
CA PRO A 456 16.16 18.92 -23.98
C PRO A 456 17.52 19.37 -24.52
N VAL A 457 18.55 18.56 -24.25
CA VAL A 457 19.92 18.78 -24.73
C VAL A 457 20.03 18.43 -26.22
N ALA A 458 20.67 19.31 -26.99
CA ALA A 458 20.96 19.11 -28.40
C ALA A 458 22.41 18.67 -28.67
N ASP A 459 23.35 19.04 -27.80
CA ASP A 459 24.79 18.76 -27.98
C ASP A 459 25.56 19.01 -26.69
N ILE A 460 26.74 18.39 -26.58
CA ILE A 460 27.67 18.57 -25.45
C ILE A 460 29.11 18.73 -25.94
N ALA A 461 29.92 19.48 -25.20
CA ALA A 461 31.35 19.62 -25.46
C ALA A 461 32.15 19.53 -24.15
N ILE A 462 32.93 18.45 -24.03
CA ILE A 462 33.76 18.11 -22.87
C ILE A 462 35.25 18.29 -23.25
N PRO A 463 36.10 18.88 -22.37
CA PRO A 463 37.54 18.91 -22.53
C PRO A 463 38.12 17.51 -22.77
N TYR A 464 38.98 17.38 -23.77
CA TYR A 464 39.67 16.12 -24.04
C TYR A 464 40.56 15.67 -22.86
N THR A 465 41.08 16.62 -22.08
CA THR A 465 41.85 16.32 -20.87
C THR A 465 41.01 15.59 -19.82
N HIS A 466 39.75 16.00 -19.62
CA HIS A 466 38.84 15.35 -18.70
C HIS A 466 38.50 13.92 -19.13
N LEU A 467 38.30 13.70 -20.43
CA LEU A 467 38.07 12.36 -20.99
C LEU A 467 39.28 11.41 -20.84
N LEU A 468 40.48 11.94 -20.58
CA LEU A 468 41.69 11.14 -20.32
C LEU A 468 41.98 10.97 -18.82
N ASP A 469 41.66 11.99 -18.03
CA ASP A 469 41.86 12.04 -16.58
C ASP A 469 40.66 12.77 -15.94
N PRO A 470 39.76 12.03 -15.27
CA PRO A 470 38.52 12.59 -14.74
C PRO A 470 38.75 13.63 -13.63
N GLN A 471 39.96 13.74 -13.10
CA GLN A 471 40.32 14.75 -12.09
C GLN A 471 40.82 16.07 -12.67
N THR A 472 40.71 16.26 -13.98
CA THR A 472 41.19 17.48 -14.65
C THR A 472 40.11 18.10 -15.52
N ALA A 473 40.00 19.43 -15.49
CA ALA A 473 39.11 20.18 -16.37
C ALA A 473 37.66 19.68 -16.32
N ASP A 474 37.13 19.47 -15.11
CA ASP A 474 35.76 19.05 -14.83
C ASP A 474 34.76 20.18 -15.11
N TYR A 475 34.66 20.58 -16.38
CA TYR A 475 33.67 21.51 -16.88
C TYR A 475 33.31 21.18 -18.32
N ALA A 476 32.06 21.42 -18.68
CA ALA A 476 31.54 21.15 -20.00
C ALA A 476 30.56 22.23 -20.45
N LEU A 477 30.43 22.37 -21.76
CA LEU A 477 29.40 23.18 -22.38
C LEU A 477 28.28 22.28 -22.88
N VAL A 478 27.04 22.74 -22.72
CA VAL A 478 25.84 22.03 -23.19
C VAL A 478 25.01 22.99 -24.04
N ARG A 479 24.58 22.56 -25.22
CA ARG A 479 23.70 23.32 -26.10
C ARG A 479 22.31 22.71 -26.07
N PHE A 480 21.30 23.54 -25.91
CA PHE A 480 19.91 23.09 -25.85
C PHE A 480 19.17 23.22 -27.17
N GLU A 481 18.16 22.37 -27.34
CA GLU A 481 17.12 22.56 -28.35
C GLU A 481 16.02 23.49 -27.81
N PHE A 482 16.40 24.73 -27.49
CA PHE A 482 15.44 25.72 -27.04
C PHE A 482 14.61 26.26 -28.20
N ARG A 483 13.30 26.28 -28.03
CA ARG A 483 12.35 26.89 -28.97
C ARG A 483 11.60 27.99 -28.25
N ASP A 484 11.60 29.18 -28.82
CA ASP A 484 10.89 30.34 -28.29
C ASP A 484 9.40 29.96 -28.03
N PRO A 485 8.93 29.99 -26.77
CA PRO A 485 7.54 29.69 -26.43
C PRO A 485 6.53 30.60 -27.16
N ASN A 486 6.96 31.80 -27.53
CA ASN A 486 6.17 32.77 -28.29
C ASN A 486 6.30 32.59 -29.82
N ARG A 487 6.99 31.53 -30.28
CA ARG A 487 7.25 31.21 -31.70
C ARG A 487 8.02 32.30 -32.46
N GLY A 488 8.79 33.12 -31.74
CA GLY A 488 9.70 34.09 -32.32
C GLY A 488 11.11 33.52 -32.50
N SER A 489 12.10 34.40 -32.37
CA SER A 489 13.53 34.07 -32.48
C SER A 489 14.30 34.37 -31.19
N ALA A 490 13.61 34.54 -30.06
CA ALA A 490 14.26 34.73 -28.78
C ALA A 490 14.98 33.44 -28.35
N THR A 491 16.19 33.62 -27.84
CA THR A 491 17.08 32.55 -27.37
C THR A 491 16.85 32.29 -25.88
N LEU A 492 17.40 31.18 -25.36
CA LEU A 492 17.31 30.85 -23.95
C LEU A 492 17.84 31.99 -23.06
N GLN A 493 18.98 32.57 -23.42
CA GLN A 493 19.56 33.70 -22.67
C GLN A 493 18.70 34.97 -22.68
N ASP A 494 17.81 35.15 -23.66
CA ASP A 494 16.88 36.29 -23.67
C ASP A 494 15.79 36.14 -22.60
N TYR A 495 15.44 34.90 -22.22
CA TYR A 495 14.47 34.61 -21.17
C TYR A 495 15.09 34.50 -19.78
N THR A 496 16.25 33.84 -19.67
CA THR A 496 16.87 33.54 -18.38
C THR A 496 17.85 34.61 -17.92
N GLY A 497 18.29 35.49 -18.83
CA GLY A 497 19.58 36.15 -18.71
C GLY A 497 20.74 35.15 -18.90
N ALA A 498 21.97 35.65 -18.91
CA ALA A 498 23.14 34.79 -19.01
C ALA A 498 24.36 35.38 -18.32
N LEU A 499 25.17 34.52 -17.72
CA LEU A 499 26.43 34.90 -17.11
C LEU A 499 27.44 35.24 -18.22
N GLY A 500 28.17 36.34 -18.06
CA GLY A 500 29.40 36.52 -18.82
C GLY A 500 30.44 35.48 -18.38
N TRP A 501 31.52 35.29 -19.14
CA TRP A 501 32.63 34.44 -18.74
C TRP A 501 33.97 35.17 -18.87
N ARG A 502 34.94 34.84 -18.00
CA ARG A 502 36.28 35.47 -17.98
C ARG A 502 37.35 34.53 -17.43
N PHE A 503 38.62 34.82 -17.73
CA PHE A 503 39.78 33.98 -17.37
C PHE A 503 40.82 34.70 -16.48
N ASP A 504 40.72 36.02 -16.37
CA ASP A 504 41.68 36.90 -15.73
C ASP A 504 41.44 37.04 -14.21
N ILE A 505 41.26 35.91 -13.53
CA ILE A 505 40.98 35.88 -12.08
C ILE A 505 42.24 35.68 -11.26
N GLY A 506 42.42 36.57 -10.29
CA GLY A 506 43.52 36.57 -9.33
C GLY A 506 43.16 35.86 -8.02
N ASN A 507 44.07 35.98 -7.06
CA ASN A 507 43.81 35.57 -5.68
C ASN A 507 42.92 36.62 -4.98
N ASN A 508 42.15 36.22 -3.96
CA ASN A 508 41.25 37.06 -3.19
C ASN A 508 40.10 37.70 -4.00
N GLU A 509 39.59 37.00 -5.01
CA GLU A 509 38.42 37.44 -5.77
C GLU A 509 37.15 37.30 -4.90
N PRO A 510 36.31 38.35 -4.79
CA PRO A 510 34.97 38.23 -4.23
C PRO A 510 34.07 37.42 -5.16
N THR A 511 33.55 36.31 -4.65
CA THR A 511 32.85 35.31 -5.44
C THR A 511 31.53 34.92 -4.79
N SER A 512 30.54 34.68 -5.65
CA SER A 512 29.29 34.01 -5.27
C SER A 512 29.20 32.66 -5.97
N VAL A 513 28.77 31.62 -5.26
CA VAL A 513 28.51 30.29 -5.83
C VAL A 513 27.03 29.96 -5.63
N LEU A 514 26.40 29.42 -6.67
CA LEU A 514 24.98 29.06 -6.70
C LEU A 514 24.85 27.60 -7.14
N GLY A 515 23.99 26.82 -6.49
CA GLY A 515 23.75 25.42 -6.84
C GLY A 515 22.67 24.76 -6.00
N TYR A 516 22.34 23.50 -6.30
CA TYR A 516 21.31 22.70 -5.64
C TYR A 516 21.94 21.53 -4.86
N PRO A 517 22.60 21.79 -3.73
CA PRO A 517 23.28 20.74 -3.00
C PRO A 517 22.27 19.78 -2.34
N LYS A 518 22.67 18.52 -2.26
CA LYS A 518 22.04 17.40 -1.56
C LYS A 518 22.52 17.30 -0.12
N ASP A 519 23.76 17.68 0.13
CA ASP A 519 24.43 17.63 1.42
C ASP A 519 25.40 18.82 1.59
N GLY A 520 26.55 18.65 2.26
CA GLY A 520 27.47 19.74 2.59
C GLY A 520 27.13 20.56 3.84
N ASP A 521 27.93 21.60 4.09
CA ASP A 521 27.89 22.44 5.30
C ASP A 521 27.51 23.91 5.05
N LEU A 522 27.01 24.21 3.84
CA LEU A 522 26.61 25.54 3.42
C LEU A 522 25.52 26.13 4.33
N GLU A 523 25.82 27.26 4.99
CA GLU A 523 24.90 27.90 5.93
C GLU A 523 23.63 28.41 5.23
N ASN A 524 22.47 28.26 5.90
CA ASN A 524 21.15 28.68 5.40
C ASN A 524 20.73 28.00 4.08
N CYS A 525 21.17 26.76 3.85
CA CYS A 525 20.77 25.93 2.72
C CYS A 525 19.90 24.74 3.16
N ALA A 526 18.88 24.41 2.37
CA ALA A 526 17.98 23.29 2.65
C ALA A 526 18.69 21.93 2.51
N ARG A 527 19.60 21.81 1.52
CA ARG A 527 20.39 20.60 1.22
C ARG A 527 19.50 19.39 0.93
N ASP A 528 18.70 19.54 -0.11
CA ASP A 528 17.69 18.56 -0.53
C ASP A 528 17.70 18.32 -2.04
N SER A 529 18.67 18.87 -2.78
CA SER A 529 18.70 18.88 -4.25
C SER A 529 17.50 19.56 -4.91
N GLU A 530 16.66 20.25 -4.14
CA GLU A 530 15.42 20.86 -4.62
C GLU A 530 15.45 22.39 -4.55
N HIS A 531 16.21 22.96 -3.62
CA HIS A 531 16.30 24.41 -3.43
C HIS A 531 17.63 24.98 -3.88
N LEU A 532 17.58 26.14 -4.55
CA LEU A 532 18.77 26.89 -4.93
C LEU A 532 19.43 27.49 -3.67
N CYS A 533 20.68 27.10 -3.45
CA CYS A 533 21.51 27.61 -2.37
C CYS A 533 22.61 28.54 -2.90
N LYS A 534 23.09 29.43 -2.02
CA LYS A 534 24.05 30.47 -2.38
C LYS A 534 25.12 30.62 -1.31
N TRP A 535 26.37 30.56 -1.73
CA TRP A 535 27.52 30.97 -0.93
C TRP A 535 28.09 32.31 -1.44
N GLN A 536 28.64 33.14 -0.55
CA GLN A 536 29.38 34.34 -0.91
C GLN A 536 30.61 34.52 -0.01
N GLY A 537 31.75 34.83 -0.61
CA GLY A 537 32.98 35.06 0.15
C GLY A 537 34.16 35.44 -0.72
N ILE A 538 35.35 35.30 -0.15
CA ILE A 538 36.63 35.57 -0.81
C ILE A 538 37.30 34.21 -1.07
N ILE A 539 37.71 33.98 -2.32
CA ILE A 539 38.35 32.73 -2.73
C ILE A 539 39.87 32.84 -2.76
N ALA A 540 40.54 31.70 -2.56
CA ALA A 540 41.96 31.56 -2.79
C ALA A 540 42.24 31.04 -4.22
N LYS A 541 43.32 31.51 -4.85
CA LYS A 541 43.84 30.93 -6.08
C LYS A 541 45.01 30.01 -5.78
N LEU A 542 44.83 28.72 -6.05
CA LEU A 542 45.87 27.68 -6.00
C LEU A 542 46.47 27.47 -7.39
N GLU A 543 47.35 26.48 -7.53
CA GLU A 543 48.07 26.22 -8.79
C GLU A 543 47.10 25.90 -9.95
N ASN A 544 46.15 25.00 -9.73
CA ASN A 544 45.18 24.55 -10.74
C ASN A 544 43.72 24.88 -10.41
N TYR A 545 43.45 25.36 -9.18
CA TYR A 545 42.09 25.52 -8.68
C TYR A 545 41.84 26.89 -8.05
N HIS A 546 40.58 27.31 -8.10
CA HIS A 546 40.01 28.32 -7.22
C HIS A 546 39.39 27.62 -6.01
N ALA A 547 39.77 28.03 -4.80
CA ALA A 547 39.45 27.32 -3.58
C ALA A 547 38.64 28.18 -2.60
N ILE A 548 37.67 27.53 -1.95
CA ILE A 548 36.90 28.03 -0.82
C ILE A 548 37.29 27.18 0.38
N SER A 549 37.92 27.81 1.37
CA SER A 549 38.33 27.11 2.60
C SER A 549 37.21 27.11 3.65
N ASN A 550 37.13 26.03 4.43
CA ASN A 550 36.19 25.83 5.52
C ASN A 550 34.71 25.78 5.11
N VAL A 551 34.44 25.40 3.86
CA VAL A 551 33.09 25.15 3.36
C VAL A 551 33.14 23.98 2.39
N ASP A 552 32.23 23.04 2.60
CA ASP A 552 31.85 21.96 1.71
C ASP A 552 30.48 22.26 1.11
N ILE A 553 30.44 22.53 -0.20
CA ILE A 553 29.20 22.86 -0.90
C ILE A 553 28.30 21.62 -1.07
N GLY A 554 28.87 20.41 -1.18
CA GLY A 554 28.15 19.14 -1.25
C GLY A 554 27.73 18.66 -2.65
N GLU A 555 27.38 17.38 -2.75
CA GLU A 555 26.86 16.74 -3.97
C GLU A 555 25.64 17.47 -4.51
N GLY A 556 25.39 17.41 -5.83
CA GLY A 556 24.25 18.09 -6.47
C GLY A 556 24.51 19.55 -6.84
N ALA A 557 25.44 20.21 -6.15
CA ALA A 557 25.92 21.53 -6.54
C ALA A 557 26.95 21.50 -7.68
N SER A 558 27.42 20.31 -8.10
CA SER A 558 28.33 20.11 -9.23
C SER A 558 27.90 20.93 -10.44
N GLY A 559 28.82 21.70 -11.04
CA GLY A 559 28.50 22.59 -12.16
C GLY A 559 27.96 23.96 -11.76
N GLY A 560 27.75 24.21 -10.47
CA GLY A 560 27.36 25.52 -9.93
C GLY A 560 28.41 26.59 -10.21
N PRO A 561 28.05 27.76 -10.76
CA PRO A 561 29.03 28.74 -11.24
C PRO A 561 29.72 29.49 -10.10
N PHE A 562 31.03 29.71 -10.25
CA PHE A 562 31.78 30.68 -9.45
C PHE A 562 31.69 32.04 -10.13
N ILE A 563 30.96 32.98 -9.52
CA ILE A 563 30.61 34.25 -10.14
C ILE A 563 31.37 35.42 -9.49
N SER A 564 32.19 36.08 -10.30
CA SER A 564 32.81 37.38 -10.02
C SER A 564 31.87 38.53 -10.39
N GLN A 565 31.96 39.65 -9.66
CA GLN A 565 31.14 40.86 -9.87
C GLN A 565 29.63 40.57 -9.86
N TYR A 566 29.21 39.68 -8.96
CA TYR A 566 27.81 39.26 -8.85
C TYR A 566 26.90 40.44 -8.46
N ASN A 567 25.92 40.74 -9.31
CA ASN A 567 24.88 41.73 -9.07
C ASN A 567 23.62 41.04 -8.54
N THR A 568 23.22 41.36 -7.31
CA THR A 568 22.05 40.78 -6.64
C THR A 568 20.71 41.25 -7.21
N GLU A 569 20.66 42.36 -7.95
CA GLU A 569 19.42 42.84 -8.59
C GLU A 569 19.10 42.05 -9.86
N THR A 570 20.13 41.64 -10.61
CA THR A 570 19.96 40.91 -11.87
C THR A 570 20.25 39.41 -11.72
N ASN A 571 20.85 38.98 -10.61
CA ASN A 571 21.41 37.64 -10.40
C ASN A 571 22.46 37.25 -11.47
N LEU A 572 23.20 38.22 -12.01
CA LEU A 572 24.18 38.03 -13.08
C LEU A 572 25.57 38.52 -12.66
N GLY A 573 26.58 38.10 -13.41
CA GLY A 573 27.98 38.49 -13.24
C GLY A 573 28.85 37.79 -14.27
N TYR A 574 30.11 37.53 -13.92
CA TYR A 574 31.05 36.78 -14.75
C TYR A 574 31.44 35.47 -14.09
N THR A 575 31.06 34.36 -14.71
CA THR A 575 31.55 33.03 -14.32
C THR A 575 32.99 32.82 -14.77
N TYR A 576 33.78 32.13 -13.97
CA TYR A 576 35.20 31.88 -14.26
C TYR A 576 35.70 30.49 -13.83
N ALA A 577 34.88 29.79 -13.05
CA ALA A 577 35.05 28.41 -12.63
C ALA A 577 33.65 27.84 -12.35
N ILE A 578 33.56 26.53 -12.16
CA ILE A 578 32.37 25.88 -11.60
C ILE A 578 32.79 25.02 -10.43
N TYR A 579 31.85 24.71 -9.55
CA TYR A 579 32.07 23.79 -8.45
C TYR A 579 32.32 22.37 -8.98
N ASP A 580 33.47 21.82 -8.58
CA ASP A 580 33.88 20.44 -8.81
C ASP A 580 33.66 19.66 -7.51
N ALA A 581 32.67 18.78 -7.52
CA ALA A 581 32.33 17.93 -6.37
C ALA A 581 33.15 16.62 -6.33
N THR A 582 33.95 16.32 -7.37
CA THR A 582 34.81 15.12 -7.38
C THR A 582 36.05 15.29 -6.53
N TYR A 583 36.39 16.54 -6.17
CA TYR A 583 37.52 16.86 -5.31
C TYR A 583 37.17 16.65 -3.83
N ASP A 584 37.45 15.45 -3.32
CA ASP A 584 37.17 15.03 -1.94
C ASP A 584 38.29 15.44 -0.97
N GLU A 585 38.41 16.73 -0.66
CA GLU A 585 39.20 17.22 0.48
C GLU A 585 38.29 17.83 1.57
N PRO A 586 38.34 17.32 2.83
CA PRO A 586 37.48 17.82 3.89
C PRO A 586 37.68 19.33 4.13
N ASN A 587 36.58 20.09 4.13
CA ASN A 587 36.56 21.54 4.34
C ASN A 587 37.21 22.36 3.21
N LEU A 588 37.30 21.83 1.99
CA LEU A 588 37.81 22.54 0.83
C LEU A 588 36.90 22.30 -0.38
N SER A 589 36.23 23.36 -0.83
CA SER A 589 35.47 23.34 -2.09
C SER A 589 36.30 24.00 -3.18
N VAL A 590 36.36 23.39 -4.37
CA VAL A 590 37.19 23.88 -5.47
C VAL A 590 36.41 24.09 -6.76
N GLY A 591 37.00 24.86 -7.66
CA GLY A 591 36.61 24.92 -9.06
C GLY A 591 37.83 25.07 -9.94
N ASP A 592 37.86 24.32 -11.04
CA ASP A 592 38.99 24.29 -11.97
C ASP A 592 39.30 25.67 -12.59
N ILE A 593 40.58 25.98 -12.73
CA ILE A 593 41.02 27.14 -13.51
C ILE A 593 40.89 26.82 -15.00
N TRP A 594 40.04 27.56 -15.71
CA TRP A 594 39.86 27.35 -17.14
C TRP A 594 41.03 27.87 -17.98
N HIS A 595 41.44 27.07 -18.97
CA HIS A 595 42.35 27.51 -20.02
C HIS A 595 41.56 28.15 -21.17
N GLU A 596 41.89 29.41 -21.48
CA GLU A 596 41.20 30.21 -22.50
C GLU A 596 41.11 29.51 -23.87
N ASN A 597 42.20 28.87 -24.32
CA ASN A 597 42.20 28.15 -25.60
C ASN A 597 41.26 26.95 -25.59
N THR A 598 41.29 26.14 -24.53
CA THR A 598 40.41 24.98 -24.37
C THR A 598 38.94 25.41 -24.35
N PHE A 599 38.59 26.41 -23.55
CA PHE A 599 37.22 26.90 -23.44
C PHE A 599 36.70 27.43 -24.79
N LYS A 600 37.53 28.19 -25.53
CA LYS A 600 37.18 28.69 -26.86
C LYS A 600 37.03 27.57 -27.90
N GLU A 601 37.85 26.51 -27.82
CA GLU A 601 37.69 25.34 -28.66
C GLU A 601 36.36 24.62 -28.40
N LEU A 602 35.94 24.47 -27.13
CA LEU A 602 34.63 23.89 -26.80
C LEU A 602 33.48 24.72 -27.38
N LEU A 603 33.54 26.05 -27.24
CA LEU A 603 32.55 26.96 -27.83
C LEU A 603 32.44 26.79 -29.34
N LEU A 604 33.57 26.63 -30.03
CA LEU A 604 33.59 26.40 -31.48
C LEU A 604 33.03 25.04 -31.87
N ARG A 605 33.20 24.00 -31.05
CA ARG A 605 32.68 22.64 -31.32
C ARG A 605 31.18 22.56 -31.13
N ILE A 606 30.65 23.24 -30.11
CA ILE A 606 29.24 23.14 -29.74
C ILE A 606 28.34 24.14 -30.50
N THR A 607 28.95 25.15 -31.12
CA THR A 607 28.23 26.13 -31.94
C THR A 607 28.23 25.65 -33.41
N PRO A 608 27.05 25.43 -34.03
CA PRO A 608 26.96 24.96 -35.42
C PRO A 608 27.44 25.97 -36.47
#